data_AF-A0A833YJM1-F1
#
_entry.id   AF-A0A833YJM1-F1
#
_cell.length_a   1.000
_cell.length_b   1.000
_cell.length_c   1.000
_cell.angle_alpha   90.00
_cell.angle_beta   90.00
_cell.angle_gamma   90.00
#
_symmetry.space_group_name_H-M   'P 1'
#
loop_
_entity.id
_entity.type
_entity.pdbx_description
1 polymer ?
#
loop_
_entity_poly.entity_id
_entity_poly.type
_entity_poly.pdbx_seq_one_letter_code
_entity_poly.pdbx_strand_id
1 'polypeptide(L)'
;MQMDNLESRVALECKEAFAELQTDINELTSDLDRSGIPYLDYRTYAMRVLFPGIEDHPVLRELEVQGNGQQHVEKALKLFAQLINNKVFLLTFIRTLELQRSFSMRDRGNVASLIMTGLQGRLEYATDVLKQLLSDLIDKNLENKNHPKLLLRRTESVAEKMLTNWFAFLLHKFLKECAGEPLFMLYCAIKQQMEKGPIDAITGEARYSLSEDKLIRQQIEYKTLILNCVNPDNENSPEIPVKVLNCDTITQVKEKILDAIYKNVPYSQRPRAVDMDLEWRQGRIARVVLQDEDITTKIEGDWKRLNTLMHYQVSDRSVVALVPKQTSSYNIPASASISRTSISRYDSSFRYTGSPDSLRSRAPMITPDLESGVKVWHLVKNHDHGDQKEGDRGSKMVSEIYLTRLLATKGTLQKFVDDLFETLFSTVHRGSALPLAIKYMFDFLDEQADRHSIHDTDVRHTWKSNCLPLRFWVNVIKNPQFVFDIHKGSITDACLSVVAQTFMDSCSTSEHRLGKDSPSNKLLYAKDIPSYKSWVERYYADIAKLPAISDQDMNAYLAEQSRLHAVEFNMLSALNEIYSYVSKYSEELIGALEQDEQARRQRLAYKVEQLINAMSIES
;
A
#
# COMPACT_ATOMS: atom_id res chain seq x y z
N MET A 1 12.65 -32.51 9.52
CA MET A 1 11.99 -33.84 9.64
C MET A 1 10.49 -33.74 9.92
N GLN A 2 10.03 -33.15 11.04
CA GLN A 2 8.58 -33.01 11.30
C GLN A 2 7.89 -32.13 10.23
N MET A 3 8.50 -31.00 9.87
CA MET A 3 8.01 -30.11 8.81
C MET A 3 7.91 -30.82 7.45
N ASP A 4 8.93 -31.63 7.11
CA ASP A 4 8.97 -32.41 5.86
C ASP A 4 7.83 -33.43 5.79
N ASN A 5 7.52 -34.07 6.92
CA ASN A 5 6.40 -35.01 7.01
C ASN A 5 5.05 -34.32 6.80
N LEU A 6 4.88 -33.09 7.29
CA LEU A 6 3.66 -32.31 7.09
C LEU A 6 3.52 -31.81 5.66
N GLU A 7 4.60 -31.29 5.07
CA GLU A 7 4.63 -30.89 3.67
C GLU A 7 4.31 -32.06 2.73
N SER A 8 4.87 -33.24 2.99
CA SER A 8 4.59 -34.44 2.20
C SER A 8 3.11 -34.84 2.23
N ARG A 9 2.44 -34.68 3.39
CA ARG A 9 1.00 -34.98 3.52
C ARG A 9 0.11 -34.04 2.70
N VAL A 10 0.48 -32.77 2.60
CA VAL A 10 -0.31 -31.78 1.85
C VAL A 10 0.13 -31.63 0.40
N ALA A 11 1.28 -32.17 0.00
CA ALA A 11 1.87 -31.92 -1.32
C ALA A 11 0.95 -32.28 -2.50
N LEU A 12 0.18 -33.36 -2.40
CA LEU A 12 -0.78 -33.73 -3.46
C LEU A 12 -1.98 -32.76 -3.48
N GLU A 13 -2.54 -32.46 -2.32
CA GLU A 13 -3.63 -31.47 -2.17
C GLU A 13 -3.19 -30.09 -2.68
N CYS A 14 -1.97 -29.65 -2.36
CA CYS A 14 -1.39 -28.41 -2.90
C CYS A 14 -1.32 -28.41 -4.42
N LYS A 15 -0.93 -29.54 -5.04
CA LYS A 15 -0.81 -29.62 -6.51
C LYS A 15 -2.18 -29.55 -7.18
N GLU A 16 -3.18 -30.20 -6.61
CA GLU A 16 -4.56 -30.16 -7.11
C GLU A 16 -5.17 -28.77 -6.91
N ALA A 17 -5.02 -28.18 -5.72
CA ALA A 17 -5.48 -26.83 -5.42
C ALA A 17 -4.76 -25.76 -6.27
N PHE A 18 -3.46 -25.94 -6.52
CA PHE A 18 -2.71 -25.09 -7.43
C PHE A 18 -3.22 -25.21 -8.87
N ALA A 19 -3.49 -26.43 -9.35
CA ALA A 19 -4.03 -26.62 -10.69
C ALA A 19 -5.41 -25.96 -10.85
N GLU A 20 -6.29 -26.10 -9.85
CA GLU A 20 -7.59 -25.43 -9.84
C GLU A 20 -7.43 -23.89 -9.81
N LEU A 21 -6.59 -23.36 -8.90
CA LEU A 21 -6.33 -21.92 -8.83
C LEU A 21 -5.69 -21.40 -10.12
N GLN A 22 -4.79 -22.16 -10.74
CA GLN A 22 -4.18 -21.78 -12.01
C GLN A 22 -5.23 -21.73 -13.13
N THR A 23 -6.22 -22.63 -13.14
CA THR A 23 -7.36 -22.55 -14.05
C THR A 23 -8.20 -21.30 -13.79
N ASP A 24 -8.60 -21.05 -12.55
CA ASP A 24 -9.37 -19.85 -12.15
C ASP A 24 -8.62 -18.55 -12.53
N ILE A 25 -7.30 -18.53 -12.33
CA ILE A 25 -6.43 -17.41 -12.67
C ILE A 25 -6.23 -17.29 -14.18
N ASN A 26 -6.10 -18.38 -14.93
CA ASN A 26 -5.99 -18.32 -16.39
C ASN A 26 -7.28 -17.81 -17.03
N GLU A 27 -8.44 -18.17 -16.48
CA GLU A 27 -9.73 -17.59 -16.89
C GLU A 27 -9.71 -16.06 -16.65
N LEU A 28 -9.26 -15.62 -15.47
CA LEU A 28 -9.08 -14.20 -15.18
C LEU A 28 -8.08 -13.53 -16.16
N THR A 29 -6.94 -14.16 -16.45
CA THR A 29 -5.95 -13.64 -17.40
C THR A 29 -6.53 -13.50 -18.80
N SER A 30 -7.35 -14.44 -19.25
CA SER A 30 -8.01 -14.36 -20.56
C SER A 30 -9.00 -13.19 -20.66
N ASP A 31 -9.63 -12.81 -19.54
CA ASP A 31 -10.44 -11.61 -19.44
C ASP A 31 -9.57 -10.34 -19.39
N LEU A 32 -8.45 -10.39 -18.65
CA LEU A 32 -7.47 -9.30 -18.56
C LEU A 32 -6.80 -8.99 -19.91
N ASP A 33 -6.61 -9.96 -20.79
CA ASP A 33 -6.12 -9.71 -22.15
C ASP A 33 -7.05 -8.77 -22.94
N ARG A 34 -8.33 -8.69 -22.55
CA ARG A 34 -9.33 -7.79 -23.17
C ARG A 34 -9.44 -6.44 -22.46
N SER A 35 -9.40 -6.42 -21.12
CA SER A 35 -9.61 -5.20 -20.32
C SER A 35 -8.33 -4.50 -19.88
N GLY A 36 -7.21 -5.21 -19.88
CA GLY A 36 -5.95 -4.80 -19.28
C GLY A 36 -5.93 -4.93 -17.75
N ILE A 37 -4.73 -4.94 -17.18
CA ILE A 37 -4.51 -4.79 -15.74
C ILE A 37 -4.88 -3.35 -15.34
N PRO A 38 -5.64 -3.14 -14.24
CA PRO A 38 -6.13 -1.82 -13.83
C PRO A 38 -5.03 -0.99 -13.15
N TYR A 39 -3.95 -0.68 -13.88
CA TYR A 39 -2.90 0.23 -13.42
C TYR A 39 -3.49 1.62 -13.14
N LEU A 40 -3.11 2.20 -12.00
CA LEU A 40 -3.34 3.60 -11.73
C LEU A 40 -2.49 4.45 -12.66
N ASP A 41 -2.95 5.66 -12.96
CA ASP A 41 -2.10 6.65 -13.61
C ASP A 41 -0.92 7.06 -12.72
N TYR A 42 0.11 7.64 -13.34
CA TYR A 42 1.35 8.02 -12.67
C TYR A 42 1.10 8.95 -11.47
N ARG A 43 0.22 9.94 -11.65
CA ARG A 43 -0.12 10.94 -10.65
C ARG A 43 -0.71 10.29 -9.40
N THR A 44 -1.70 9.42 -9.59
CA THR A 44 -2.40 8.73 -8.51
C THR A 44 -1.48 7.74 -7.79
N TYR A 45 -0.68 6.97 -8.55
CA TYR A 45 0.35 6.10 -7.99
C TYR A 45 1.35 6.89 -7.13
N ALA A 46 1.90 7.97 -7.66
CA ALA A 46 2.88 8.79 -6.98
C ALA A 46 2.29 9.39 -5.70
N MET A 47 1.06 9.90 -5.75
CA MET A 47 0.35 10.42 -4.56
C MET A 47 0.15 9.36 -3.49
N ARG A 48 -0.26 8.15 -3.86
CA ARG A 48 -0.44 7.04 -2.91
C ARG A 48 0.87 6.63 -2.22
N VAL A 49 2.02 6.79 -2.90
CA VAL A 49 3.34 6.47 -2.34
C VAL A 49 3.92 7.63 -1.51
N LEU A 50 3.81 8.86 -1.99
CA LEU A 50 4.40 10.06 -1.37
C LEU A 50 3.59 10.53 -0.16
N PHE A 51 2.26 10.49 -0.26
CA PHE A 51 1.30 10.99 0.71
C PHE A 51 0.23 9.92 1.03
N PRO A 52 0.64 8.77 1.61
CA PRO A 52 -0.27 7.64 1.83
C PRO A 52 -1.44 8.04 2.74
N GLY A 53 -2.67 7.75 2.29
CA GLY A 53 -3.90 8.05 3.01
C GLY A 53 -4.47 9.45 2.78
N ILE A 54 -3.89 10.26 1.87
CA ILE A 54 -4.41 11.59 1.52
C ILE A 54 -4.87 11.58 0.07
N GLU A 55 -6.18 11.58 -0.15
CA GLU A 55 -6.77 11.55 -1.50
C GLU A 55 -6.78 12.94 -2.16
N ASP A 56 -7.03 13.98 -1.37
CA ASP A 56 -7.21 15.35 -1.87
C ASP A 56 -6.09 16.29 -1.42
N HIS A 57 -4.88 16.03 -1.91
CA HIS A 57 -3.70 16.80 -1.50
C HIS A 57 -3.61 18.14 -2.26
N PRO A 58 -3.25 19.27 -1.59
CA PRO A 58 -3.13 20.58 -2.23
C PRO A 58 -2.22 20.63 -3.47
N VAL A 59 -1.19 19.78 -3.52
CA VAL A 59 -0.26 19.67 -4.66
C VAL A 59 -0.93 19.23 -5.97
N LEU A 60 -2.16 18.71 -5.90
CA LEU A 60 -2.94 18.29 -7.06
C LEU A 60 -3.80 19.41 -7.64
N ARG A 61 -3.87 20.57 -6.99
CA ARG A 61 -4.73 21.68 -7.40
C ARG A 61 -3.90 22.93 -7.68
N GLU A 62 -4.49 23.83 -8.45
CA GLU A 62 -3.98 25.19 -8.52
C GLU A 62 -3.98 25.82 -7.13
N LEU A 63 -3.00 26.69 -6.90
CA LEU A 63 -2.86 27.37 -5.62
C LEU A 63 -4.06 28.30 -5.41
N GLU A 64 -4.97 27.92 -4.52
CA GLU A 64 -6.08 28.78 -4.10
C GLU A 64 -5.69 29.53 -2.82
N VAL A 65 -5.47 30.85 -2.94
CA VAL A 65 -5.27 31.75 -1.80
C VAL A 65 -6.57 32.52 -1.57
N GLN A 66 -7.03 32.60 -0.31
CA GLN A 66 -8.26 33.34 0.00
C GLN A 66 -8.03 34.86 -0.16
N GLY A 67 -8.94 35.55 -0.85
CA GLY A 67 -8.94 37.02 -0.97
C GLY A 67 -8.18 37.56 -2.18
N ASN A 68 -7.77 38.83 -2.11
CA ASN A 68 -7.08 39.55 -3.21
C ASN A 68 -5.56 39.28 -3.27
N GLY A 69 -5.01 38.52 -2.31
CA GLY A 69 -3.56 38.30 -2.15
C GLY A 69 -2.94 37.24 -3.09
N GLN A 70 -3.70 36.61 -3.98
CA GLN A 70 -3.20 35.51 -4.82
C GLN A 70 -1.98 35.89 -5.66
N GLN A 71 -2.01 37.03 -6.36
CA GLN A 71 -0.87 37.49 -7.16
C GLN A 71 0.37 37.80 -6.30
N HIS A 72 0.16 38.27 -5.06
CA HIS A 72 1.23 38.59 -4.13
C HIS A 72 1.93 37.32 -3.64
N VAL A 73 1.14 36.36 -3.16
CA VAL A 73 1.62 35.04 -2.70
C VAL A 73 2.32 34.30 -3.84
N GLU A 74 1.77 34.29 -5.05
CA GLU A 74 2.44 33.68 -6.20
C GLU A 74 3.80 34.33 -6.51
N LYS A 75 3.90 35.66 -6.37
CA LYS A 75 5.17 36.38 -6.56
C LYS A 75 6.18 36.01 -5.49
N ALA A 76 5.76 35.91 -4.23
CA ALA A 76 6.61 35.48 -3.12
C ALA A 76 7.05 34.01 -3.29
N LEU A 77 6.14 33.11 -3.68
CA LEU A 77 6.46 31.71 -3.96
C LEU A 77 7.38 31.54 -5.17
N LYS A 78 7.35 32.44 -6.16
CA LYS A 78 8.36 32.48 -7.24
C LYS A 78 9.75 32.85 -6.72
N LEU A 79 9.85 33.73 -5.71
CA LEU A 79 11.13 33.98 -5.02
C LEU A 79 11.55 32.73 -4.23
N PHE A 80 10.61 32.07 -3.56
CA PHE A 80 10.91 30.83 -2.86
C PHE A 80 11.36 29.71 -3.79
N ALA A 81 10.77 29.60 -4.99
CA ALA A 81 11.20 28.67 -6.02
C ALA A 81 12.68 28.91 -6.41
N GLN A 82 13.13 30.15 -6.49
CA GLN A 82 14.54 30.47 -6.77
C GLN A 82 15.47 30.02 -5.63
N LEU A 83 15.03 30.15 -4.38
CA LEU A 83 15.76 29.63 -3.22
C LEU A 83 15.81 28.10 -3.22
N ILE A 84 14.68 27.41 -3.46
CA ILE A 84 14.64 25.94 -3.53
C ILE A 84 15.49 25.39 -4.67
N ASN A 85 15.61 26.13 -5.78
CA ASN A 85 16.52 25.81 -6.90
C ASN A 85 17.98 26.21 -6.64
N ASN A 86 18.33 26.63 -5.44
CA ASN A 86 19.70 26.90 -5.03
C ASN A 86 20.21 25.77 -4.13
N LYS A 87 21.24 25.03 -4.60
CA LYS A 87 21.76 23.86 -3.90
C LYS A 87 22.21 24.17 -2.47
N VAL A 88 22.90 25.29 -2.27
CA VAL A 88 23.39 25.71 -0.95
C VAL A 88 22.22 25.98 -0.01
N PHE A 89 21.22 26.73 -0.48
CA PHE A 89 20.01 26.97 0.31
C PHE A 89 19.31 25.67 0.69
N LEU A 90 19.04 24.80 -0.28
CA LEU A 90 18.22 23.59 -0.05
C LEU A 90 18.91 22.61 0.91
N LEU A 91 20.23 22.43 0.78
CA LEU A 91 21.01 21.62 1.71
C LEU A 91 20.96 22.22 3.13
N THR A 92 21.23 23.52 3.28
CA THR A 92 21.19 24.20 4.58
C THR A 92 19.80 24.16 5.20
N PHE A 93 18.75 24.35 4.39
CA PHE A 93 17.36 24.27 4.82
C PHE A 93 17.02 22.90 5.40
N ILE A 94 17.28 21.81 4.66
CA ILE A 94 16.99 20.45 5.13
C ILE A 94 17.77 20.13 6.41
N ARG A 95 19.09 20.42 6.42
CA ARG A 95 19.94 20.18 7.59
C ARG A 95 19.44 20.94 8.82
N THR A 96 19.03 22.20 8.64
CA THR A 96 18.51 23.04 9.73
C THR A 96 17.23 22.46 10.32
N LEU A 97 16.29 22.00 9.48
CA LEU A 97 15.06 21.37 9.95
C LEU A 97 15.33 20.10 10.75
N GLU A 98 16.24 19.24 10.27
CA GLU A 98 16.56 17.97 10.94
C GLU A 98 17.22 18.12 12.31
N LEU A 99 17.89 19.25 12.56
CA LEU A 99 18.48 19.57 13.86
C LEU A 99 17.43 19.96 14.91
N GLN A 100 16.20 20.31 14.49
CA GLN A 100 15.17 20.77 15.43
C GLN A 100 14.50 19.61 16.15
N ARG A 101 14.43 19.70 17.49
CA ARG A 101 13.79 18.68 18.33
C ARG A 101 12.29 18.56 18.06
N SER A 102 11.64 19.65 17.66
CA SER A 102 10.21 19.69 17.31
C SER A 102 9.91 19.19 15.90
N PHE A 103 10.93 18.90 15.08
CA PHE A 103 10.76 18.35 13.75
C PHE A 103 10.59 16.84 13.85
N SER A 104 9.36 16.35 13.67
CA SER A 104 8.98 14.96 13.90
C SER A 104 9.35 14.03 12.73
N MET A 105 9.20 12.72 12.90
CA MET A 105 9.34 11.76 11.78
C MET A 105 8.27 11.97 10.70
N ARG A 106 7.08 12.43 11.09
CA ARG A 106 6.01 12.80 10.16
C ARG A 106 6.43 14.01 9.32
N ASP A 107 7.01 15.02 9.96
CA ASP A 107 7.49 16.22 9.27
C ASP A 107 8.62 15.91 8.28
N ARG A 108 9.60 15.07 8.67
CA ARG A 108 10.65 14.59 7.75
C ARG A 108 10.04 13.94 6.52
N GLY A 109 9.07 13.06 6.74
CA GLY A 109 8.35 12.37 5.68
C GLY A 109 7.64 13.33 4.73
N ASN A 110 6.93 14.30 5.31
CA ASN A 110 6.15 15.29 4.58
C ASN A 110 7.04 16.24 3.77
N VAL A 111 8.06 16.83 4.38
CA VAL A 111 9.01 17.75 3.72
C VAL A 111 9.73 17.05 2.57
N ALA A 112 10.18 15.81 2.76
CA ALA A 112 10.80 15.04 1.68
C ALA A 112 9.85 14.82 0.49
N SER A 113 8.58 14.49 0.74
CA SER A 113 7.56 14.32 -0.30
C SER A 113 7.23 15.63 -1.00
N LEU A 114 7.09 16.74 -0.26
CA LEU A 114 6.84 18.06 -0.83
C LEU A 114 8.00 18.55 -1.68
N ILE A 115 9.25 18.39 -1.22
CA ILE A 115 10.46 18.77 -1.98
C ILE A 115 10.54 17.97 -3.28
N MET A 116 10.38 16.65 -3.22
CA MET A 116 10.42 15.80 -4.41
C MET A 116 9.29 16.11 -5.40
N THR A 117 8.10 16.43 -4.88
CA THR A 117 6.96 16.89 -5.71
C THR A 117 7.25 18.23 -6.38
N GLY A 118 7.74 19.22 -5.63
CA GLY A 118 8.08 20.54 -6.14
C GLY A 118 9.27 20.54 -7.11
N LEU A 119 10.14 19.52 -7.03
CA LEU A 119 11.29 19.32 -7.92
C LEU A 119 11.07 18.24 -8.99
N GLN A 120 9.84 17.72 -9.16
CA GLN A 120 9.53 16.69 -10.17
C GLN A 120 9.91 17.13 -11.59
N GLY A 121 9.77 18.42 -11.90
CA GLY A 121 10.15 18.97 -13.20
C GLY A 121 11.66 19.21 -13.37
N ARG A 122 12.50 18.84 -12.40
CA ARG A 122 13.96 19.05 -12.37
C ARG A 122 14.68 17.91 -11.64
N LEU A 123 14.41 16.66 -12.04
CA LEU A 123 14.95 15.48 -11.37
C LEU A 123 16.47 15.40 -11.41
N GLU A 124 17.14 16.02 -12.38
CA GLU A 124 18.60 16.13 -12.43
C GLU A 124 19.12 16.87 -11.19
N TYR A 125 18.56 18.05 -10.91
CA TYR A 125 18.89 18.86 -9.74
C TYR A 125 18.50 18.14 -8.44
N ALA A 126 17.31 17.53 -8.40
CA ALA A 126 16.85 16.77 -7.24
C ALA A 126 17.79 15.59 -6.92
N THR A 127 18.29 14.91 -7.96
CA THR A 127 19.21 13.77 -7.82
C THR A 127 20.57 14.22 -7.29
N ASP A 128 21.11 15.34 -7.77
CA ASP A 128 22.37 15.91 -7.26
C ASP A 128 22.26 16.31 -5.78
N VAL A 129 21.16 16.96 -5.39
CA VAL A 129 20.89 17.29 -3.98
C VAL A 129 20.75 16.02 -3.14
N LEU A 130 20.01 15.03 -3.63
CA LEU A 130 19.82 13.75 -2.93
C LEU A 130 21.15 13.02 -2.71
N LYS A 131 22.02 12.92 -3.73
CA LYS A 131 23.34 12.28 -3.61
C LYS A 131 24.20 12.99 -2.57
N GLN A 132 24.18 14.33 -2.53
CA GLN A 132 24.92 15.08 -1.51
C GLN A 132 24.38 14.80 -0.10
N LEU A 133 23.06 14.85 0.09
CA LEU A 133 22.44 14.56 1.40
C LEU A 133 22.70 13.13 1.87
N LEU A 134 22.71 12.16 0.96
CA LEU A 134 23.05 10.77 1.27
C LEU A 134 24.54 10.63 1.62
N SER A 135 25.43 11.33 0.94
CA SER A 135 26.86 11.39 1.29
C SER A 135 27.04 11.93 2.70
N ASP A 136 26.43 13.08 3.00
CA ASP A 136 26.49 13.70 4.34
C ASP A 136 25.95 12.74 5.43
N LEU A 137 24.87 12.01 5.12
CA LEU A 137 24.28 11.03 6.02
C LEU A 137 25.23 9.87 6.29
N ILE A 138 25.93 9.38 5.26
CA ILE A 138 26.95 8.32 5.36
C ILE A 138 28.11 8.82 6.22
N ASP A 139 28.68 9.98 5.88
CA ASP A 139 29.77 10.62 6.62
C ASP A 139 29.43 10.73 8.10
N LYS A 140 28.29 11.35 8.41
CA LYS A 140 27.81 11.54 9.79
C LYS A 140 27.57 10.21 10.51
N ASN A 141 27.08 9.18 9.81
CA ASN A 141 26.83 7.88 10.44
C ASN A 141 28.15 7.20 10.84
N LEU A 142 29.15 7.25 9.97
CA LEU A 142 30.47 6.65 10.17
C LEU A 142 31.30 7.44 11.19
N GLU A 143 31.25 8.78 11.18
CA GLU A 143 31.89 9.64 12.18
C GLU A 143 31.38 9.38 13.59
N ASN A 144 30.07 9.15 13.73
CA ASN A 144 29.45 8.76 15.00
C ASN A 144 29.80 7.33 15.45
N LYS A 145 30.66 6.61 14.69
CA LYS A 145 31.08 5.22 14.94
C LYS A 145 29.90 4.25 15.03
N ASN A 146 28.79 4.57 14.34
CA ASN A 146 27.69 3.63 14.21
C ASN A 146 28.14 2.43 13.37
N HIS A 147 27.57 1.26 13.65
CA HIS A 147 27.90 0.07 12.88
C HIS A 147 27.44 0.27 11.41
N PRO A 148 28.33 0.13 10.39
CA PRO A 148 28.00 0.47 9.00
C PRO A 148 26.77 -0.24 8.43
N LYS A 149 26.53 -1.51 8.83
CA LYS A 149 25.30 -2.28 8.45
C LYS A 149 23.98 -1.65 8.96
N LEU A 150 24.02 -0.66 9.86
CA LEU A 150 22.81 0.04 10.34
C LEU A 150 22.41 1.24 9.48
N LEU A 151 23.28 1.69 8.58
CA LEU A 151 22.97 2.78 7.65
C LEU A 151 21.76 2.42 6.77
N LEU A 152 20.86 3.38 6.56
CA LEU A 152 19.62 3.23 5.81
C LEU A 152 18.67 2.14 6.36
N ARG A 153 18.86 1.64 7.58
CA ARG A 153 17.99 0.58 8.11
C ARG A 153 16.60 1.08 8.52
N ARG A 154 16.47 2.34 8.90
CA ARG A 154 15.22 2.99 9.32
C ARG A 154 15.12 4.34 8.65
N THR A 155 13.93 4.76 8.22
CA THR A 155 13.73 6.11 7.67
C THR A 155 13.75 7.15 8.78
N GLU A 156 14.92 7.69 9.09
CA GLU A 156 15.11 8.66 10.17
C GLU A 156 15.55 10.03 9.66
N SER A 157 15.80 10.17 8.36
CA SER A 157 16.14 11.42 7.68
C SER A 157 15.22 11.76 6.50
N VAL A 158 15.21 13.05 6.13
CA VAL A 158 14.59 13.60 4.92
C VAL A 158 15.22 12.95 3.69
N ALA A 159 16.54 12.79 3.65
CA ALA A 159 17.29 12.19 2.54
C ALA A 159 16.80 10.77 2.21
N GLU A 160 16.57 9.95 3.24
CA GLU A 160 16.08 8.57 3.06
C GLU A 160 14.65 8.49 2.53
N LYS A 161 13.79 9.42 2.93
CA LYS A 161 12.44 9.52 2.35
C LYS A 161 12.50 10.07 0.92
N MET A 162 13.34 11.07 0.64
CA MET A 162 13.57 11.58 -0.71
C MET A 162 14.05 10.47 -1.65
N LEU A 163 14.96 9.60 -1.19
CA LEU A 163 15.43 8.42 -1.90
C LEU A 163 14.28 7.45 -2.25
N THR A 164 13.38 7.19 -1.28
CA THR A 164 12.21 6.34 -1.52
C THR A 164 11.29 6.96 -2.57
N ASN A 165 11.06 8.27 -2.52
CA ASN A 165 10.24 9.00 -3.49
C ASN A 165 10.91 9.04 -4.88
N TRP A 166 12.23 9.18 -4.93
CA TRP A 166 13.02 9.16 -6.17
C TRP A 166 12.90 7.81 -6.88
N PHE A 167 13.02 6.69 -6.15
CA PHE A 167 12.73 5.38 -6.72
C PHE A 167 11.28 5.23 -7.16
N ALA A 168 10.33 5.78 -6.40
CA ALA A 168 8.93 5.72 -6.78
C ALA A 168 8.69 6.36 -8.15
N PHE A 169 9.28 7.52 -8.42
CA PHE A 169 9.20 8.19 -9.71
C PHE A 169 9.85 7.38 -10.83
N LEU A 170 11.08 6.92 -10.64
CA LEU A 170 11.88 6.32 -11.72
C LEU A 170 11.59 4.84 -11.98
N LEU A 171 10.97 4.14 -11.03
CA LEU A 171 10.61 2.72 -11.16
C LEU A 171 9.16 2.50 -11.60
N HIS A 172 8.36 3.56 -11.79
CA HIS A 172 6.98 3.43 -12.26
C HIS A 172 6.88 2.71 -13.62
N LYS A 173 7.78 3.03 -14.56
CA LYS A 173 7.83 2.35 -15.86
C LYS A 173 8.11 0.85 -15.71
N PHE A 174 9.08 0.49 -14.87
CA PHE A 174 9.43 -0.91 -14.61
C PHE A 174 8.29 -1.66 -13.88
N LEU A 175 7.56 -1.00 -12.98
CA LEU A 175 6.33 -1.52 -12.42
C LEU A 175 5.31 -1.82 -13.53
N LYS A 176 5.08 -0.91 -14.46
CA LYS A 176 4.08 -1.11 -15.52
C LYS A 176 4.47 -2.19 -16.54
N GLU A 177 5.76 -2.28 -16.87
CA GLU A 177 6.25 -3.11 -17.97
C GLU A 177 6.77 -4.49 -17.55
N CYS A 178 7.14 -4.68 -16.27
CA CYS A 178 7.76 -5.92 -15.80
C CYS A 178 7.14 -6.42 -14.49
N ALA A 179 7.24 -5.65 -13.41
CA ALA A 179 6.94 -6.16 -12.06
C ALA A 179 5.44 -6.13 -11.69
N GLY A 180 4.63 -5.36 -12.41
CA GLY A 180 3.22 -5.12 -12.09
C GLY A 180 2.34 -6.32 -12.40
N GLU A 181 2.57 -7.00 -13.52
CA GLU A 181 1.84 -8.23 -13.88
C GLU A 181 1.98 -9.30 -12.78
N PRO A 182 3.18 -9.80 -12.42
CA PRO A 182 3.29 -10.82 -11.38
C PRO A 182 2.80 -10.35 -10.01
N LEU A 183 2.92 -9.05 -9.68
CA LEU A 183 2.35 -8.50 -8.44
C LEU A 183 0.82 -8.55 -8.44
N PHE A 184 0.19 -8.17 -9.55
CA PHE A 184 -1.26 -8.22 -9.70
C PHE A 184 -1.77 -9.66 -9.67
N MET A 185 -1.06 -10.58 -10.34
CA MET A 185 -1.39 -12.01 -10.32
C MET A 185 -1.30 -12.59 -8.92
N LEU A 186 -0.26 -12.23 -8.14
CA LEU A 186 -0.14 -12.63 -6.74
C LEU A 186 -1.32 -12.11 -5.90
N TYR A 187 -1.69 -10.84 -6.06
CA TYR A 187 -2.85 -10.27 -5.37
C TYR A 187 -4.14 -11.04 -5.70
N CYS A 188 -4.39 -11.32 -6.99
CA CYS A 188 -5.57 -12.06 -7.43
C CYS A 188 -5.58 -13.49 -6.89
N ALA A 189 -4.44 -14.17 -6.96
CA ALA A 189 -4.27 -15.53 -6.44
C ALA A 189 -4.54 -15.60 -4.93
N ILE A 190 -4.00 -14.66 -4.15
CA ILE A 190 -4.29 -14.56 -2.72
C ILE A 190 -5.79 -14.35 -2.49
N LYS A 191 -6.39 -13.35 -3.15
CA LYS A 191 -7.82 -13.02 -2.97
C LYS A 191 -8.71 -14.23 -3.26
N GLN A 192 -8.55 -14.84 -4.43
CA GLN A 192 -9.33 -16.02 -4.83
C GLN A 192 -9.13 -17.20 -3.88
N GLN A 193 -7.88 -17.47 -3.45
CA GLN A 193 -7.60 -18.55 -2.52
C GLN A 193 -8.26 -18.33 -1.15
N MET A 194 -8.33 -17.08 -0.67
CA MET A 194 -9.02 -16.79 0.59
C MET A 194 -10.52 -17.02 0.46
N GLU A 195 -11.12 -16.58 -0.65
CA GLU A 195 -12.56 -16.62 -0.90
C GLU A 195 -13.11 -18.04 -1.19
N LYS A 196 -12.24 -19.02 -1.48
CA LYS A 196 -12.59 -20.44 -1.55
C LYS A 196 -13.04 -21.02 -0.20
N GLY A 197 -12.72 -20.37 0.91
CA GLY A 197 -13.07 -20.83 2.25
C GLY A 197 -13.78 -19.75 3.09
N PRO A 198 -14.31 -20.13 4.26
CA PRO A 198 -14.96 -19.18 5.16
C PRO A 198 -14.01 -18.05 5.59
N ILE A 199 -14.53 -16.83 5.57
CA ILE A 199 -13.90 -15.61 6.09
C ILE A 199 -14.83 -15.01 7.13
N ASP A 200 -14.34 -14.81 8.35
CA ASP A 200 -15.11 -14.14 9.41
C ASP A 200 -15.14 -12.63 9.11
N ALA A 201 -16.34 -12.05 9.08
CA ALA A 201 -16.55 -10.65 8.68
C ALA A 201 -16.19 -9.66 9.79
N ILE A 202 -16.08 -10.14 11.04
CA ILE A 202 -15.81 -9.33 12.23
C ILE A 202 -14.32 -9.44 12.61
N THR A 203 -13.77 -10.65 12.71
CA THR A 203 -12.36 -10.85 13.09
C THR A 203 -11.39 -10.70 11.91
N GLY A 204 -11.90 -10.87 10.67
CA GLY A 204 -11.10 -10.92 9.46
C GLY A 204 -10.23 -12.17 9.35
N GLU A 205 -10.49 -13.19 10.16
CA GLU A 205 -9.83 -14.50 10.08
C GLU A 205 -10.39 -15.29 8.89
N ALA A 206 -9.55 -16.10 8.25
CA ALA A 206 -9.95 -16.96 7.14
C ALA A 206 -9.45 -18.39 7.31
N ARG A 207 -10.17 -19.34 6.70
CA ARG A 207 -9.79 -20.76 6.68
C ARG A 207 -8.44 -21.01 5.98
N TYR A 208 -8.21 -20.32 4.87
CA TYR A 208 -7.04 -20.49 4.01
C TYR A 208 -6.01 -19.37 4.20
N SER A 209 -5.97 -18.73 5.37
CA SER A 209 -4.98 -17.67 5.65
C SER A 209 -3.54 -18.16 5.48
N LEU A 210 -2.66 -17.31 4.97
CA LEU A 210 -1.19 -17.50 5.01
C LEU A 210 -0.59 -16.98 6.34
N SER A 211 -1.35 -16.20 7.10
CA SER A 211 -0.97 -15.66 8.40
C SER A 211 -1.58 -16.49 9.52
N GLU A 212 -0.74 -16.99 10.44
CA GLU A 212 -1.20 -17.73 11.62
C GLU A 212 -2.16 -16.90 12.49
N ASP A 213 -1.89 -15.60 12.62
CA ASP A 213 -2.69 -14.67 13.43
C ASP A 213 -4.10 -14.45 12.86
N LYS A 214 -4.30 -14.76 11.57
CA LYS A 214 -5.58 -14.61 10.86
C LYS A 214 -6.17 -15.94 10.42
N LEU A 215 -5.73 -17.05 11.01
CA LEU A 215 -6.24 -18.37 10.66
C LEU A 215 -7.43 -18.75 11.54
N ILE A 216 -8.55 -19.16 10.95
CA ILE A 216 -9.70 -19.66 11.70
C ILE A 216 -9.32 -20.97 12.42
N ARG A 217 -9.40 -20.94 13.75
CA ARG A 217 -9.13 -22.07 14.66
C ARG A 217 -10.38 -22.81 15.13
N GLN A 218 -11.53 -22.54 14.52
CA GLN A 218 -12.78 -23.25 14.81
C GLN A 218 -13.16 -24.13 13.62
N GLN A 219 -13.86 -25.23 13.89
CA GLN A 219 -14.43 -26.06 12.83
C GLN A 219 -15.70 -25.39 12.31
N ILE A 220 -15.64 -24.88 11.10
CA ILE A 220 -16.76 -24.26 10.41
C ILE A 220 -17.24 -25.22 9.33
N GLU A 221 -18.48 -25.68 9.44
CA GLU A 221 -19.16 -26.42 8.38
C GLU A 221 -19.71 -25.44 7.35
N TYR A 222 -19.38 -25.65 6.08
CA TYR A 222 -19.82 -24.79 4.98
C TYR A 222 -20.04 -25.61 3.71
N LYS A 223 -20.81 -25.05 2.79
CA LYS A 223 -21.07 -25.58 1.45
C LYS A 223 -20.89 -24.47 0.44
N THR A 224 -20.26 -24.79 -0.68
CA THR A 224 -20.22 -23.91 -1.85
C THR A 224 -21.58 -23.92 -2.54
N LEU A 225 -22.09 -22.74 -2.86
CA LEU A 225 -23.30 -22.51 -3.64
C LEU A 225 -22.93 -21.73 -4.90
N ILE A 226 -23.69 -21.93 -5.98
CA ILE A 226 -23.63 -21.13 -7.19
C ILE A 226 -24.94 -20.33 -7.25
N LEU A 227 -24.85 -19.01 -7.08
CA LEU A 227 -25.98 -18.11 -7.28
C LEU A 227 -26.04 -17.65 -8.73
N ASN A 228 -27.26 -17.51 -9.25
CA ASN A 228 -27.49 -16.97 -10.58
C ASN A 228 -27.85 -15.50 -10.48
N CYS A 229 -26.92 -14.62 -10.85
CA CYS A 229 -27.07 -13.18 -10.66
C CYS A 229 -27.67 -12.54 -11.91
N VAL A 230 -28.76 -11.80 -11.73
CA VAL A 230 -29.35 -10.99 -12.80
C VAL A 230 -28.40 -9.84 -13.12
N ASN A 231 -28.12 -9.64 -14.41
CA ASN A 231 -27.29 -8.55 -14.86
C ASN A 231 -28.00 -7.20 -14.63
N PRO A 232 -27.40 -6.26 -13.88
CA PRO A 232 -28.03 -4.97 -13.56
C PRO A 232 -28.26 -4.09 -14.80
N ASP A 233 -27.45 -4.25 -15.85
CA ASP A 233 -27.56 -3.43 -17.07
C ASP A 233 -28.62 -3.96 -18.03
N ASN A 234 -28.90 -5.26 -17.98
CA ASN A 234 -29.89 -5.90 -18.85
C ASN A 234 -30.46 -7.17 -18.20
N GLU A 235 -31.65 -7.04 -17.59
CA GLU A 235 -32.34 -8.17 -16.95
C GLU A 235 -32.67 -9.33 -17.92
N ASN A 236 -32.70 -9.08 -19.24
CA ASN A 236 -32.95 -10.11 -20.26
C ASN A 236 -31.67 -10.84 -20.70
N SER A 237 -30.50 -10.42 -20.24
CA SER A 237 -29.25 -11.12 -20.52
C SER A 237 -29.12 -12.39 -19.66
N PRO A 238 -28.30 -13.38 -20.08
CA PRO A 238 -28.08 -14.58 -19.29
C PRO A 238 -27.60 -14.26 -17.87
N GLU A 239 -28.14 -14.97 -16.89
CA GLU A 239 -27.73 -14.85 -15.49
C GLU A 239 -26.25 -15.21 -15.33
N ILE A 240 -25.54 -14.45 -14.49
CA ILE A 240 -24.11 -14.61 -14.24
C ILE A 240 -23.94 -15.56 -13.05
N PRO A 241 -23.33 -16.75 -13.22
CA PRO A 241 -23.11 -17.68 -12.12
C PRO A 241 -21.99 -17.17 -11.20
N VAL A 242 -22.27 -17.09 -9.89
CA VAL A 242 -21.32 -16.62 -8.87
C VAL A 242 -21.15 -17.67 -7.78
N LYS A 243 -19.93 -18.14 -7.58
CA LYS A 243 -19.58 -19.07 -6.49
C LYS A 243 -19.52 -18.30 -5.16
N VAL A 244 -20.28 -18.75 -4.17
CA VAL A 244 -20.33 -18.20 -2.81
C VAL A 244 -20.35 -19.35 -1.79
N LEU A 245 -20.21 -19.04 -0.52
CA LEU A 245 -20.37 -20.02 0.57
C LEU A 245 -21.68 -19.74 1.30
N ASN A 246 -22.36 -20.80 1.73
CA ASN A 246 -23.57 -20.65 2.54
C ASN A 246 -23.33 -19.93 3.87
N CYS A 247 -22.08 -19.92 4.36
CA CYS A 247 -21.66 -19.18 5.53
C CYS A 247 -21.19 -17.75 5.24
N ASP A 248 -21.24 -17.27 4.00
CA ASP A 248 -20.91 -15.86 3.72
C ASP A 248 -22.02 -14.95 4.27
N THR A 249 -21.61 -13.82 4.85
CA THR A 249 -22.51 -12.70 5.19
C THR A 249 -23.12 -12.10 3.92
N ILE A 250 -24.22 -11.36 4.05
CA ILE A 250 -24.87 -10.75 2.89
C ILE A 250 -23.94 -9.72 2.23
N THR A 251 -23.16 -8.96 2.99
CA THR A 251 -22.16 -8.06 2.41
C THR A 251 -21.06 -8.81 1.64
N GLN A 252 -20.52 -9.90 2.18
CA GLN A 252 -19.54 -10.73 1.45
C GLN A 252 -20.12 -11.30 0.15
N VAL A 253 -21.40 -11.70 0.15
CA VAL A 253 -22.09 -12.15 -1.07
C VAL A 253 -22.20 -11.00 -2.08
N LYS A 254 -22.60 -9.80 -1.65
CA LYS A 254 -22.67 -8.62 -2.53
C LYS A 254 -21.30 -8.30 -3.14
N GLU A 255 -20.23 -8.36 -2.36
CA GLU A 255 -18.86 -8.13 -2.86
C GLU A 255 -18.46 -9.15 -3.93
N LYS A 256 -18.70 -10.45 -3.69
CA LYS A 256 -18.43 -11.51 -4.68
C LYS A 256 -19.25 -11.35 -5.96
N ILE A 257 -20.51 -10.91 -5.86
CA ILE A 257 -21.35 -10.63 -7.02
C ILE A 257 -20.84 -9.41 -7.79
N LEU A 258 -20.45 -8.33 -7.09
CA LEU A 258 -19.87 -7.14 -7.71
C LEU A 258 -18.56 -7.49 -8.44
N ASP A 259 -17.71 -8.32 -7.85
CA ASP A 259 -16.48 -8.78 -8.50
C ASP A 259 -16.76 -9.59 -9.77
N ALA A 260 -17.79 -10.44 -9.77
CA ALA A 260 -18.15 -11.24 -10.94
C ALA A 260 -18.79 -10.40 -12.07
N ILE A 261 -19.71 -9.49 -11.73
CA ILE A 261 -20.41 -8.63 -12.69
C ILE A 261 -19.44 -7.60 -13.29
N TYR A 262 -18.63 -6.95 -12.44
CA TYR A 262 -17.74 -5.86 -12.81
C TYR A 262 -16.27 -6.29 -12.91
N LYS A 263 -16.00 -7.57 -13.23
CA LYS A 263 -14.64 -8.14 -13.28
C LYS A 263 -13.65 -7.33 -14.14
N ASN A 264 -14.15 -6.70 -15.21
CA ASN A 264 -13.36 -5.93 -16.18
C ASN A 264 -13.40 -4.41 -15.93
N VAL A 265 -14.00 -3.95 -14.84
CA VAL A 265 -14.12 -2.53 -14.49
C VAL A 265 -13.18 -2.23 -13.31
N PRO A 266 -12.40 -1.15 -13.32
CA PRO A 266 -11.56 -0.74 -12.18
C PRO A 266 -12.37 -0.57 -10.89
N TYR A 267 -11.81 -0.91 -9.73
CA TYR A 267 -12.58 -0.97 -8.48
C TYR A 267 -13.25 0.37 -8.12
N SER A 268 -12.57 1.50 -8.31
CA SER A 268 -13.11 2.84 -7.99
C SER A 268 -14.35 3.23 -8.81
N GLN A 269 -14.61 2.56 -9.93
CA GLN A 269 -15.75 2.83 -10.82
C GLN A 269 -16.94 1.91 -10.55
N ARG A 270 -16.80 0.94 -9.64
CA ARG A 270 -17.86 -0.03 -9.33
C ARG A 270 -18.82 0.53 -8.27
N PRO A 271 -20.11 0.11 -8.27
CA PRO A 271 -20.99 0.31 -7.12
C PRO A 271 -20.38 -0.34 -5.86
N ARG A 272 -20.57 0.28 -4.70
CA ARG A 272 -20.11 -0.29 -3.43
C ARG A 272 -21.18 -1.18 -2.83
N ALA A 273 -20.77 -2.27 -2.17
CA ALA A 273 -21.71 -3.20 -1.53
C ALA A 273 -22.64 -2.51 -0.52
N VAL A 274 -22.17 -1.47 0.19
CA VAL A 274 -22.97 -0.70 1.14
C VAL A 274 -24.14 0.04 0.49
N ASP A 275 -23.99 0.43 -0.78
CA ASP A 275 -24.96 1.21 -1.55
C ASP A 275 -25.96 0.32 -2.32
N MET A 276 -25.81 -1.01 -2.21
CA MET A 276 -26.63 -2.02 -2.90
C MET A 276 -27.39 -2.91 -1.91
N ASP A 277 -28.60 -3.30 -2.30
CA ASP A 277 -29.40 -4.34 -1.66
C ASP A 277 -29.31 -5.64 -2.46
N LEU A 278 -29.30 -6.77 -1.77
CA LEU A 278 -29.33 -8.10 -2.38
C LEU A 278 -30.77 -8.62 -2.39
N GLU A 279 -31.39 -8.67 -3.56
CA GLU A 279 -32.71 -9.27 -3.74
C GLU A 279 -32.59 -10.75 -4.07
N TRP A 280 -33.20 -11.61 -3.26
CA TRP A 280 -33.45 -13.01 -3.59
C TRP A 280 -34.79 -13.15 -4.30
N ARG A 281 -34.77 -13.67 -5.54
CA ARG A 281 -35.95 -13.83 -6.40
C ARG A 281 -36.45 -15.27 -6.35
N GLN A 282 -37.50 -15.51 -5.56
CA GLN A 282 -38.15 -16.82 -5.45
C GLN A 282 -39.30 -16.92 -6.47
N GLY A 283 -38.98 -17.40 -7.68
CA GLY A 283 -39.95 -17.48 -8.77
C GLY A 283 -40.32 -16.10 -9.34
N ARG A 284 -41.49 -15.97 -9.97
CA ARG A 284 -41.88 -14.75 -10.71
C ARG A 284 -42.42 -13.60 -9.84
N ILE A 285 -42.81 -13.86 -8.59
CA ILE A 285 -43.60 -12.90 -7.78
C ILE A 285 -42.90 -12.54 -6.47
N ALA A 286 -42.22 -13.47 -5.79
CA ALA A 286 -41.63 -13.21 -4.50
C ALA A 286 -40.20 -12.66 -4.63
N ARG A 287 -39.98 -11.44 -4.14
CA ARG A 287 -38.66 -10.82 -3.99
C ARG A 287 -38.43 -10.50 -2.52
N VAL A 288 -37.31 -10.96 -1.97
CA VAL A 288 -36.94 -10.73 -0.58
C VAL A 288 -35.58 -10.04 -0.55
N VAL A 289 -35.52 -8.86 0.07
CA VAL A 289 -34.24 -8.17 0.28
C VAL A 289 -33.54 -8.82 1.47
N LEU A 290 -32.31 -9.29 1.26
CA LEU A 290 -31.46 -9.85 2.30
C LEU A 290 -30.52 -8.77 2.81
N GLN A 291 -30.31 -8.73 4.13
CA GLN A 291 -29.41 -7.79 4.80
C GLN A 291 -28.56 -8.51 5.84
N ASP A 292 -27.41 -7.93 6.21
CA ASP A 292 -26.55 -8.46 7.29
C ASP A 292 -27.27 -8.43 8.65
N GLU A 293 -28.15 -7.45 8.85
CA GLU A 293 -29.03 -7.34 10.01
C GLU A 293 -30.44 -6.97 9.55
N ASP A 294 -31.44 -7.68 10.07
CA ASP A 294 -32.86 -7.41 9.85
C ASP A 294 -33.70 -7.90 11.04
N ILE A 295 -35.03 -7.85 10.92
CA ILE A 295 -35.95 -8.30 11.98
C ILE A 295 -35.84 -9.80 12.31
N THR A 296 -35.18 -10.59 11.46
CA THR A 296 -35.00 -12.03 11.64
C THR A 296 -33.65 -12.37 12.28
N THR A 297 -32.78 -11.38 12.47
CA THR A 297 -31.43 -11.56 13.03
C THR A 297 -31.48 -12.22 14.40
N LYS A 298 -30.66 -13.26 14.56
CA LYS A 298 -30.59 -14.05 15.79
C LYS A 298 -29.77 -13.31 16.85
N ILE A 299 -30.39 -13.09 18.01
CA ILE A 299 -29.77 -12.54 19.21
C ILE A 299 -29.81 -13.61 20.30
N GLU A 300 -28.64 -13.99 20.80
CA GLU A 300 -28.45 -14.98 21.86
C GLU A 300 -27.72 -14.32 23.04
N GLY A 301 -28.46 -13.94 24.09
CA GLY A 301 -27.90 -13.13 25.18
C GLY A 301 -27.40 -11.79 24.65
N ASP A 302 -26.16 -11.43 25.00
CA ASP A 302 -25.53 -10.18 24.56
C ASP A 302 -24.86 -10.31 23.18
N TRP A 303 -25.15 -11.37 22.41
CA TRP A 303 -24.52 -11.61 21.11
C TRP A 303 -25.51 -11.57 19.96
N LYS A 304 -25.23 -10.73 18.97
CA LYS A 304 -25.95 -10.65 17.70
C LYS A 304 -25.14 -11.30 16.59
N ARG A 305 -25.71 -12.28 15.89
CA ARG A 305 -25.03 -12.95 14.76
C ARG A 305 -25.40 -12.28 13.44
N LEU A 306 -24.41 -11.89 12.64
CA LEU A 306 -24.67 -11.41 11.27
C LEU A 306 -25.39 -12.49 10.44
N ASN A 307 -26.38 -12.05 9.65
CA ASN A 307 -27.16 -12.93 8.79
C ASN A 307 -26.29 -13.42 7.62
N THR A 308 -26.47 -14.69 7.25
CA THR A 308 -25.75 -15.36 6.16
C THR A 308 -26.73 -15.99 5.17
N LEU A 309 -26.25 -16.51 4.03
CA LEU A 309 -27.11 -17.27 3.11
C LEU A 309 -27.77 -18.48 3.79
N MET A 310 -27.06 -19.13 4.71
CA MET A 310 -27.59 -20.23 5.52
C MET A 310 -28.71 -19.78 6.46
N HIS A 311 -28.64 -18.56 7.02
CA HIS A 311 -29.70 -17.99 7.85
C HIS A 311 -31.03 -17.89 7.09
N TYR A 312 -30.98 -17.38 5.86
CA TYR A 312 -32.14 -17.28 4.98
C TYR A 312 -32.48 -18.58 4.22
N GLN A 313 -31.68 -19.63 4.40
CA GLN A 313 -31.82 -20.92 3.71
C GLN A 313 -31.80 -20.80 2.17
N VAL A 314 -30.97 -19.90 1.66
CA VAL A 314 -30.78 -19.75 0.21
C VAL A 314 -30.19 -21.04 -0.36
N SER A 315 -30.85 -21.60 -1.37
CA SER A 315 -30.45 -22.85 -2.02
C SER A 315 -29.46 -22.61 -3.17
N ASP A 316 -28.74 -23.66 -3.55
CA ASP A 316 -27.94 -23.66 -4.77
C ASP A 316 -28.78 -23.27 -6.00
N ARG A 317 -28.19 -22.57 -6.97
CA ARG A 317 -28.83 -22.04 -8.18
C ARG A 317 -29.97 -21.04 -7.94
N SER A 318 -30.06 -20.46 -6.73
CA SER A 318 -31.01 -19.38 -6.47
C SER A 318 -30.72 -18.16 -7.34
N VAL A 319 -31.79 -17.53 -7.85
CA VAL A 319 -31.70 -16.29 -8.63
C VAL A 319 -31.63 -15.09 -7.68
N VAL A 320 -30.64 -14.24 -7.86
CA VAL A 320 -30.44 -13.02 -7.06
C VAL A 320 -30.19 -11.81 -7.94
N ALA A 321 -30.43 -10.62 -7.43
CA ALA A 321 -30.12 -9.36 -8.11
C ALA A 321 -29.54 -8.35 -7.13
N LEU A 322 -28.60 -7.53 -7.61
CA LEU A 322 -28.16 -6.33 -6.89
C LEU A 322 -29.01 -5.15 -7.35
N VAL A 323 -29.67 -4.47 -6.42
CA VAL A 323 -30.46 -3.26 -6.71
C VAL A 323 -29.92 -2.08 -5.89
N PRO A 324 -29.88 -0.87 -6.45
CA PRO A 324 -29.49 0.31 -5.67
C PRO A 324 -30.42 0.50 -4.47
N LYS A 325 -29.85 0.76 -3.30
CA LYS A 325 -30.63 1.08 -2.11
C LYS A 325 -31.49 2.32 -2.36
N GLN A 326 -32.81 2.18 -2.27
CA GLN A 326 -33.69 3.34 -2.22
C GLN A 326 -33.55 3.97 -0.84
N THR A 327 -32.70 4.99 -0.72
CA THR A 327 -32.78 5.88 0.44
C THR A 327 -34.16 6.51 0.40
N SER A 328 -35.02 6.15 1.35
CA SER A 328 -36.30 6.83 1.58
C SER A 328 -36.00 8.25 2.07
N SER A 329 -35.63 9.11 1.13
CA SER A 329 -35.64 10.55 1.25
C SER A 329 -37.11 10.94 1.39
N TYR A 330 -37.49 11.36 2.59
CA TYR A 330 -38.80 11.97 2.81
C TYR A 330 -39.07 13.03 1.70
N ASN A 331 -40.18 12.83 1.00
CA ASN A 331 -40.86 13.70 0.04
C ASN A 331 -40.26 15.09 -0.22
N ILE A 332 -39.64 15.28 -1.39
CA ILE A 332 -39.72 16.56 -2.11
C ILE A 332 -40.30 16.25 -3.51
N PRO A 333 -41.45 16.82 -3.91
CA PRO A 333 -42.04 16.56 -5.21
C PRO A 333 -41.12 17.07 -6.34
N ALA A 334 -40.95 16.23 -7.36
CA ALA A 334 -40.25 16.57 -8.58
C ALA A 334 -41.05 17.59 -9.42
N SER A 335 -40.83 18.87 -9.18
CA SER A 335 -41.21 19.92 -10.12
C SER A 335 -40.38 21.20 -9.91
N ALA A 336 -39.14 21.20 -10.37
CA ALA A 336 -38.43 22.41 -10.79
C ALA A 336 -37.15 22.02 -11.55
N SER A 337 -37.18 22.23 -12.87
CA SER A 337 -36.00 22.32 -13.72
C SER A 337 -35.18 23.55 -13.31
N ILE A 338 -34.02 23.39 -12.68
CA ILE A 338 -33.04 24.48 -12.55
C ILE A 338 -31.62 23.97 -12.79
N SER A 339 -30.96 24.71 -13.69
CA SER A 339 -29.67 24.50 -14.31
C SER A 339 -28.50 24.45 -13.33
N ARG A 340 -27.50 23.64 -13.71
CA ARG A 340 -26.16 23.62 -13.12
C ARG A 340 -25.45 24.96 -13.41
N THR A 341 -25.37 25.85 -12.41
CA THR A 341 -24.24 26.78 -12.19
C THR A 341 -24.41 27.59 -10.90
N SER A 342 -23.43 27.44 -9.99
CA SER A 342 -22.87 28.44 -9.05
C SER A 342 -23.70 29.04 -7.89
N ILE A 343 -22.98 29.18 -6.75
CA ILE A 343 -23.18 30.03 -5.53
C ILE A 343 -23.85 29.32 -4.33
N SER A 344 -23.34 29.38 -3.09
CA SER A 344 -22.01 29.74 -2.57
C SER A 344 -21.83 29.18 -1.15
N ARG A 345 -20.56 29.22 -0.74
CA ARG A 345 -20.08 29.22 0.63
C ARG A 345 -20.87 30.24 1.46
N TYR A 346 -21.34 29.81 2.62
CA TYR A 346 -21.31 30.45 3.95
C TYR A 346 -22.45 29.88 4.80
N ASP A 347 -22.23 28.70 5.38
CA ASP A 347 -22.58 28.51 6.78
C ASP A 347 -21.55 27.57 7.41
N SER A 348 -20.67 28.17 8.19
CA SER A 348 -19.64 27.51 8.97
C SER A 348 -20.00 27.73 10.42
N SER A 349 -20.12 26.66 11.22
CA SER A 349 -19.51 26.56 12.56
C SER A 349 -20.13 25.44 13.40
N PHE A 350 -19.63 24.21 13.27
CA PHE A 350 -19.33 23.36 14.43
C PHE A 350 -18.19 22.42 14.07
N ARG A 351 -17.02 22.70 14.64
CA ARG A 351 -15.78 21.94 14.49
C ARG A 351 -15.89 20.65 15.29
N TYR A 352 -15.66 19.51 14.64
CA TYR A 352 -14.97 18.38 15.27
C TYR A 352 -13.60 18.26 14.60
N THR A 353 -12.57 18.64 15.34
CA THR A 353 -11.17 18.36 15.00
C THR A 353 -10.89 16.90 15.33
N GLY A 354 -10.80 16.04 14.31
CA GLY A 354 -10.42 14.63 14.44
C GLY A 354 -9.62 14.20 13.21
N SER A 355 -8.38 13.75 13.45
CA SER A 355 -7.36 13.38 12.47
C SER A 355 -7.80 12.36 11.41
N PRO A 356 -7.20 12.37 10.19
CA PRO A 356 -7.31 11.25 9.25
C PRO A 356 -6.50 10.05 9.76
N ASP A 357 -7.12 8.88 9.68
CA ASP A 357 -6.63 7.59 10.18
C ASP A 357 -5.17 7.30 9.79
N SER A 358 -4.29 7.46 10.78
CA SER A 358 -2.90 7.09 10.68
C SER A 358 -2.76 5.59 10.82
N LEU A 359 -2.16 4.99 9.80
CA LEU A 359 -1.45 3.72 9.77
C LEU A 359 -0.56 3.56 11.03
N ARG A 360 -1.14 2.96 12.08
CA ARG A 360 -0.54 2.26 13.25
C ARG A 360 -1.46 2.48 14.46
N SER A 361 -2.47 1.62 14.58
CA SER A 361 -2.85 1.07 15.87
C SER A 361 -3.67 -0.19 15.65
N ARG A 362 -3.22 -1.27 16.29
CA ARG A 362 -4.00 -2.47 16.56
C ARG A 362 -5.25 -2.04 17.34
N ALA A 363 -6.40 -2.02 16.69
CA ALA A 363 -7.69 -2.17 17.33
C ALA A 363 -8.62 -2.83 16.32
N PRO A 364 -9.43 -3.83 16.71
CA PRO A 364 -10.53 -4.24 15.87
C PRO A 364 -11.42 -3.02 15.63
N MET A 365 -11.94 -2.85 14.41
CA MET A 365 -13.07 -1.97 14.16
C MET A 365 -14.27 -2.57 14.88
N ILE A 366 -14.33 -2.37 16.20
CA ILE A 366 -15.55 -2.52 16.95
C ILE A 366 -16.35 -1.30 16.49
N THR A 367 -17.41 -1.51 15.71
CA THR A 367 -18.62 -0.71 15.88
C THR A 367 -19.35 -1.37 17.05
N PRO A 368 -19.07 -1.02 18.31
CA PRO A 368 -20.07 -1.31 19.31
C PRO A 368 -21.17 -0.31 18.99
N ASP A 369 -22.34 -0.83 18.66
CA ASP A 369 -23.55 -0.14 19.08
C ASP A 369 -23.51 -0.08 20.62
N LEU A 370 -22.70 0.83 21.15
CA LEU A 370 -22.44 0.99 22.58
C LEU A 370 -23.70 1.49 23.31
N GLU A 371 -24.75 1.85 22.55
CA GLU A 371 -26.06 2.20 23.07
C GLU A 371 -26.91 0.98 23.45
N SER A 372 -26.66 -0.21 22.88
CA SER A 372 -27.47 -1.43 23.15
C SER A 372 -26.78 -2.51 23.99
N GLY A 373 -25.45 -2.45 24.15
CA GLY A 373 -24.68 -3.43 24.93
C GLY A 373 -24.50 -4.80 24.26
N VAL A 374 -24.94 -4.94 22.99
CA VAL A 374 -24.90 -6.21 22.23
C VAL A 374 -23.63 -6.29 21.37
N LYS A 375 -22.87 -7.38 21.51
CA LYS A 375 -21.67 -7.70 20.72
C LYS A 375 -22.04 -8.41 19.42
N VAL A 376 -21.50 -7.95 18.29
CA VAL A 376 -21.73 -8.56 16.97
C VAL A 376 -20.68 -9.63 16.68
N TRP A 377 -21.09 -10.75 16.08
CA TRP A 377 -20.18 -11.83 15.65
C TRP A 377 -20.66 -12.49 14.34
N HIS A 378 -19.77 -13.21 13.64
CA HIS A 378 -20.10 -13.93 12.41
C HIS A 378 -19.90 -15.46 12.54
N LEU A 379 -18.66 -15.93 12.46
CA LEU A 379 -18.28 -17.34 12.54
C LEU A 379 -17.62 -17.67 13.88
N VAL A 380 -16.81 -16.75 14.40
CA VAL A 380 -16.01 -16.92 15.61
C VAL A 380 -16.55 -16.04 16.73
N LYS A 381 -17.03 -16.65 17.82
CA LYS A 381 -17.29 -15.96 19.09
C LYS A 381 -15.97 -15.88 19.89
N ASN A 382 -15.39 -14.69 19.99
CA ASN A 382 -14.33 -14.45 20.97
C ASN A 382 -14.99 -14.30 22.34
N HIS A 383 -15.07 -15.40 23.09
CA HIS A 383 -15.40 -15.30 24.51
C HIS A 383 -14.25 -14.53 25.18
N ASP A 384 -14.57 -13.42 25.86
CA ASP A 384 -13.63 -12.80 26.80
C ASP A 384 -13.20 -13.92 27.76
N HIS A 385 -11.92 -14.29 27.74
CA HIS A 385 -11.36 -15.28 28.64
C HIS A 385 -11.39 -14.73 30.08
N GLY A 386 -12.55 -14.87 30.73
CA GLY A 386 -12.66 -15.00 32.17
C GLY A 386 -12.73 -16.49 32.51
N ASP A 387 -11.69 -17.00 33.16
CA ASP A 387 -11.70 -18.24 33.94
C ASP A 387 -11.97 -19.58 33.22
N GLN A 388 -11.07 -20.00 32.31
CA GLN A 388 -10.79 -21.44 32.20
C GLN A 388 -9.30 -21.71 32.31
N LYS A 389 -8.97 -22.41 33.40
CA LYS A 389 -7.64 -22.88 33.79
C LYS A 389 -6.92 -23.57 32.63
N GLU A 390 -5.67 -23.19 32.45
CA GLU A 390 -4.70 -23.93 31.64
C GLU A 390 -4.67 -25.41 32.05
N GLY A 391 -4.95 -26.28 31.08
CA GLY A 391 -4.65 -27.70 31.16
C GLY A 391 -5.84 -28.60 30.87
N ASP A 392 -5.98 -29.04 29.62
CA ASP A 392 -5.84 -30.48 29.31
C ASP A 392 -5.76 -30.73 27.78
N ARG A 393 -4.67 -31.37 27.34
CA ARG A 393 -4.49 -32.25 26.17
C ARG A 393 -5.22 -31.99 24.83
N GLY A 394 -5.61 -30.75 24.49
CA GLY A 394 -6.15 -30.40 23.17
C GLY A 394 -5.21 -29.60 22.24
N SER A 395 -4.21 -28.88 22.76
CA SER A 395 -3.55 -27.81 21.97
C SER A 395 -2.49 -28.28 20.96
N LYS A 396 -1.88 -29.46 21.12
CA LYS A 396 -0.81 -29.93 20.21
C LYS A 396 -1.31 -30.50 18.88
N MET A 397 -2.38 -31.31 18.89
CA MET A 397 -3.00 -31.81 17.64
C MET A 397 -3.68 -30.67 16.85
N VAL A 398 -4.24 -29.71 17.58
CA VAL A 398 -4.89 -28.52 17.03
C VAL A 398 -3.87 -27.61 16.31
N SER A 399 -2.63 -27.50 16.80
CA SER A 399 -1.55 -26.76 16.11
C SER A 399 -1.06 -27.42 14.81
N GLU A 400 -1.01 -28.75 14.74
CA GLU A 400 -0.55 -29.48 13.54
C GLU A 400 -1.52 -29.32 12.35
N ILE A 401 -2.83 -29.40 12.61
CA ILE A 401 -3.89 -29.19 11.58
C ILE A 401 -3.86 -27.76 11.03
N TYR A 402 -3.53 -26.78 11.85
CA TYR A 402 -3.41 -25.39 11.41
C TYR A 402 -2.16 -25.15 10.59
N LEU A 403 -1.06 -25.79 10.98
CA LEU A 403 0.17 -25.75 10.20
C LEU A 403 -0.01 -26.41 8.82
N THR A 404 -0.73 -27.53 8.71
CA THR A 404 -1.03 -28.12 7.39
C THR A 404 -1.90 -27.22 6.52
N ARG A 405 -2.86 -26.47 7.07
CA ARG A 405 -3.63 -25.46 6.30
C ARG A 405 -2.77 -24.31 5.80
N LEU A 406 -1.86 -23.82 6.64
CA LEU A 406 -0.90 -22.77 6.25
C LEU A 406 0.01 -23.28 5.12
N LEU A 407 0.52 -24.52 5.22
CA LEU A 407 1.33 -25.14 4.18
C LEU A 407 0.55 -25.38 2.88
N ALA A 408 -0.72 -25.80 2.97
CA ALA A 408 -1.58 -25.99 1.82
C ALA A 408 -1.73 -24.68 1.03
N THR A 409 -2.02 -23.60 1.76
CA THR A 409 -2.14 -22.26 1.19
C THR A 409 -0.80 -21.77 0.61
N LYS A 410 0.29 -21.93 1.36
CA LYS A 410 1.65 -21.56 0.92
C LYS A 410 2.02 -22.29 -0.37
N GLY A 411 1.82 -23.61 -0.42
CA GLY A 411 2.10 -24.43 -1.59
C GLY A 411 1.27 -24.02 -2.81
N THR A 412 0.00 -23.67 -2.59
CA THR A 412 -0.91 -23.19 -3.65
C THR A 412 -0.50 -21.82 -4.21
N LEU A 413 0.07 -20.93 -3.38
CA LEU A 413 0.49 -19.58 -3.80
C LEU A 413 1.96 -19.49 -4.25
N GLN A 414 2.74 -20.57 -4.06
CA GLN A 414 4.19 -20.57 -4.18
C GLN A 414 4.70 -20.01 -5.52
N LYS A 415 4.13 -20.47 -6.64
CA LYS A 415 4.57 -20.05 -7.96
C LYS A 415 4.41 -18.54 -8.18
N PHE A 416 3.29 -17.94 -7.73
CA PHE A 416 3.06 -16.51 -7.87
C PHE A 416 4.05 -15.68 -7.03
N VAL A 417 4.49 -16.21 -5.88
CA VAL A 417 5.54 -15.61 -5.06
C VAL A 417 6.89 -15.70 -5.77
N ASP A 418 7.22 -16.87 -6.32
CA ASP A 418 8.46 -17.10 -7.06
C ASP A 418 8.56 -16.20 -8.30
N ASP A 419 7.50 -16.16 -9.12
CA ASP A 419 7.44 -15.35 -10.35
C ASP A 419 7.65 -13.85 -10.03
N LEU A 420 7.07 -13.36 -8.93
CA LEU A 420 7.28 -11.98 -8.46
C LEU A 420 8.72 -11.75 -8.01
N PHE A 421 9.26 -12.63 -7.15
CA PHE A 421 10.61 -12.44 -6.59
C PHE A 421 11.68 -12.55 -7.67
N GLU A 422 11.53 -13.48 -8.60
CA GLU A 422 12.43 -13.64 -9.74
C GLU A 422 12.41 -12.38 -10.63
N THR A 423 11.23 -11.82 -10.89
CA THR A 423 11.11 -10.57 -11.66
C THR A 423 11.77 -9.39 -10.96
N LEU A 424 11.59 -9.25 -9.64
CA LEU A 424 12.16 -8.14 -8.85
C LEU A 424 13.69 -8.25 -8.68
N PHE A 425 14.24 -9.47 -8.65
CA PHE A 425 15.68 -9.74 -8.53
C PHE A 425 16.33 -10.18 -9.84
N SER A 426 15.78 -9.74 -10.98
CA SER A 426 16.38 -9.97 -12.30
C SER A 426 16.99 -8.71 -12.90
N THR A 427 18.12 -8.86 -13.60
CA THR A 427 18.75 -7.81 -14.41
C THR A 427 18.22 -7.78 -15.85
N VAL A 428 17.55 -8.84 -16.29
CA VAL A 428 16.92 -8.97 -17.61
C VAL A 428 15.61 -9.75 -17.46
N HIS A 429 14.47 -9.12 -17.68
CA HIS A 429 13.17 -9.80 -17.66
C HIS A 429 12.42 -9.53 -18.96
N ARG A 430 12.03 -10.60 -19.67
CA ARG A 430 11.33 -10.53 -20.98
C ARG A 430 12.01 -9.59 -22.00
N GLY A 431 13.34 -9.54 -21.99
CA GLY A 431 14.12 -8.67 -22.89
C GLY A 431 14.25 -7.20 -22.45
N SER A 432 13.61 -6.80 -21.35
CA SER A 432 13.77 -5.48 -20.76
C SER A 432 15.03 -5.40 -19.91
N ALA A 433 15.79 -4.31 -20.06
CA ALA A 433 16.99 -4.03 -19.30
C ALA A 433 16.67 -3.55 -17.87
N LEU A 434 17.60 -3.75 -16.94
CA LEU A 434 17.55 -3.19 -15.60
C LEU A 434 17.28 -1.67 -15.61
N PRO A 435 16.41 -1.15 -14.74
CA PRO A 435 16.19 0.29 -14.59
C PRO A 435 17.49 1.05 -14.27
N LEU A 436 17.75 2.13 -15.02
CA LEU A 436 18.94 2.98 -14.88
C LEU A 436 19.12 3.50 -13.45
N ALA A 437 18.00 3.86 -12.79
CA ALA A 437 17.98 4.35 -11.42
C ALA A 437 18.59 3.35 -10.41
N ILE A 438 18.37 2.05 -10.60
CA ILE A 438 18.91 1.02 -9.70
C ILE A 438 20.42 0.94 -9.85
N LYS A 439 20.91 0.81 -11.10
CA LYS A 439 22.34 0.76 -11.39
C LYS A 439 23.05 2.01 -10.88
N TYR A 440 22.53 3.19 -11.22
CA TYR A 440 23.14 4.47 -10.84
C TYR A 440 23.22 4.66 -9.32
N MET A 441 22.18 4.32 -8.58
CA MET A 441 22.18 4.42 -7.11
C MET A 441 23.06 3.34 -6.45
N PHE A 442 23.11 2.13 -6.99
CA PHE A 442 23.95 1.06 -6.45
C PHE A 442 25.43 1.34 -6.68
N ASP A 443 25.81 1.89 -7.83
CA ASP A 443 27.17 2.35 -8.11
C ASP A 443 27.56 3.48 -7.16
N PHE A 444 26.66 4.44 -6.91
CA PHE A 444 26.88 5.48 -5.90
C PHE A 444 27.16 4.89 -4.51
N LEU A 445 26.40 3.88 -4.07
CA LEU A 445 26.64 3.24 -2.77
C LEU A 445 27.97 2.48 -2.73
N ASP A 446 28.37 1.84 -3.83
CA ASP A 446 29.67 1.17 -3.94
C ASP A 446 30.81 2.20 -3.89
N GLU A 447 30.70 3.31 -4.63
CA GLU A 447 31.67 4.41 -4.56
C GLU A 447 31.81 5.00 -3.16
N GLN A 448 30.69 5.20 -2.44
CA GLN A 448 30.71 5.68 -1.07
C GLN A 448 31.42 4.69 -0.14
N ALA A 449 31.14 3.39 -0.30
CA ALA A 449 31.85 2.36 0.45
C ALA A 449 33.36 2.39 0.15
N ASP A 450 33.76 2.56 -1.11
CA ASP A 450 35.18 2.68 -1.52
C ASP A 450 35.85 3.92 -0.91
N ARG A 451 35.20 5.09 -0.95
CA ARG A 451 35.72 6.34 -0.34
C ARG A 451 35.99 6.18 1.15
N HIS A 452 35.18 5.40 1.84
CA HIS A 452 35.35 5.10 3.28
C HIS A 452 36.15 3.82 3.56
N SER A 453 36.81 3.24 2.55
CA SER A 453 37.61 2.00 2.68
C SER A 453 36.82 0.79 3.24
N ILE A 454 35.52 0.73 2.97
CA ILE A 454 34.63 -0.36 3.36
C ILE A 454 34.66 -1.45 2.28
N HIS A 455 35.48 -2.47 2.53
CA HIS A 455 35.64 -3.62 1.63
C HIS A 455 34.77 -4.84 2.05
N ASP A 456 34.08 -4.77 3.19
CA ASP A 456 33.14 -5.81 3.62
C ASP A 456 31.93 -5.85 2.67
N THR A 457 31.80 -6.94 1.91
CA THR A 457 30.73 -7.17 0.94
C THR A 457 29.35 -7.20 1.59
N ASP A 458 29.26 -7.64 2.85
CA ASP A 458 27.99 -7.66 3.57
C ASP A 458 27.48 -6.26 3.88
N VAL A 459 28.38 -5.30 4.11
CA VAL A 459 27.98 -3.90 4.35
C VAL A 459 27.37 -3.34 3.09
N ARG A 460 28.01 -3.52 1.93
CA ARG A 460 27.48 -3.08 0.62
C ARG A 460 26.16 -3.75 0.28
N HIS A 461 26.07 -5.07 0.50
CA HIS A 461 24.81 -5.81 0.37
C HIS A 461 23.73 -5.20 1.26
N THR A 462 24.04 -4.92 2.53
CA THR A 462 23.08 -4.36 3.49
C THR A 462 22.62 -2.97 3.05
N TRP A 463 23.53 -2.11 2.58
CA TRP A 463 23.20 -0.78 2.07
C TRP A 463 22.25 -0.86 0.87
N LYS A 464 22.54 -1.74 -0.11
CA LYS A 464 21.67 -1.97 -1.28
C LYS A 464 20.29 -2.49 -0.88
N SER A 465 20.22 -3.49 0.01
CA SER A 465 18.97 -4.03 0.54
C SER A 465 18.15 -2.97 1.28
N ASN A 466 18.79 -2.21 2.15
CA ASN A 466 18.18 -1.13 2.93
C ASN A 466 17.72 0.04 2.05
N CYS A 467 18.40 0.30 0.93
CA CYS A 467 18.14 1.41 0.01
C CYS A 467 16.89 1.16 -0.86
N LEU A 468 16.76 -0.04 -1.43
CA LEU A 468 15.73 -0.33 -2.44
C LEU A 468 14.74 -1.43 -1.99
N PRO A 469 15.12 -2.72 -1.88
CA PRO A 469 14.17 -3.79 -1.56
C PRO A 469 13.37 -3.58 -0.28
N LEU A 470 14.05 -3.22 0.82
CA LEU A 470 13.44 -3.09 2.15
C LEU A 470 12.63 -1.80 2.33
N ARG A 471 12.63 -0.92 1.32
CA ARG A 471 11.88 0.34 1.32
C ARG A 471 10.81 0.33 0.25
N PHE A 472 11.22 0.39 -1.01
CA PHE A 472 10.32 0.52 -2.13
C PHE A 472 9.56 -0.78 -2.39
N TRP A 473 10.27 -1.90 -2.60
CA TRP A 473 9.62 -3.16 -2.98
C TRP A 473 8.73 -3.73 -1.89
N VAL A 474 9.19 -3.76 -0.64
CA VAL A 474 8.35 -4.17 0.50
C VAL A 474 7.07 -3.32 0.58
N ASN A 475 7.16 -2.01 0.37
CA ASN A 475 6.00 -1.14 0.43
C ASN A 475 5.01 -1.43 -0.70
N VAL A 476 5.49 -1.67 -1.92
CA VAL A 476 4.65 -2.04 -3.08
C VAL A 476 4.01 -3.42 -2.90
N ILE A 477 4.76 -4.43 -2.44
CA ILE A 477 4.25 -5.79 -2.18
C ILE A 477 3.13 -5.75 -1.13
N LYS A 478 3.33 -4.99 -0.04
CA LYS A 478 2.30 -4.84 0.99
C LYS A 478 1.11 -4.01 0.54
N ASN A 479 1.30 -3.09 -0.40
CA ASN A 479 0.29 -2.14 -0.83
C ASN A 479 0.12 -2.15 -2.36
N PRO A 480 -0.37 -3.27 -2.94
CA PRO A 480 -0.61 -3.34 -4.39
C PRO A 480 -1.66 -2.31 -4.84
N GLN A 481 -2.54 -1.84 -3.94
CA GLN A 481 -3.46 -0.74 -4.23
C GLN A 481 -2.74 0.61 -4.46
N PHE A 482 -1.43 0.72 -4.23
CA PHE A 482 -0.68 1.90 -4.67
C PHE A 482 -0.41 1.88 -6.18
N VAL A 483 -0.41 0.70 -6.80
CA VAL A 483 -0.11 0.50 -8.23
C VAL A 483 -1.40 0.24 -9.03
N PHE A 484 -2.38 -0.42 -8.43
CA PHE A 484 -3.62 -0.83 -9.11
C PHE A 484 -4.87 -0.22 -8.48
N ASP A 485 -5.90 -0.01 -9.29
CA ASP A 485 -7.24 0.34 -8.82
C ASP A 485 -7.99 -0.90 -8.34
N ILE A 486 -7.61 -1.33 -7.14
CA ILE A 486 -8.13 -2.53 -6.46
C ILE A 486 -8.48 -2.22 -5.01
N HIS A 487 -9.34 -3.08 -4.44
CA HIS A 487 -9.59 -3.09 -3.00
C HIS A 487 -8.76 -4.16 -2.31
N LYS A 488 -7.98 -3.75 -1.31
CA LYS A 488 -7.22 -4.68 -0.46
C LYS A 488 -7.99 -4.95 0.84
N GLY A 489 -8.65 -6.11 0.91
CA GLY A 489 -9.32 -6.57 2.13
C GLY A 489 -8.34 -6.94 3.26
N SER A 490 -8.83 -7.02 4.49
CA SER A 490 -7.99 -7.25 5.68
C SER A 490 -7.22 -8.58 5.63
N ILE A 491 -7.84 -9.66 5.14
CA ILE A 491 -7.17 -10.95 5.04
C ILE A 491 -6.07 -10.94 3.97
N THR A 492 -6.31 -10.30 2.83
CA THR A 492 -5.31 -10.13 1.77
C THR A 492 -4.11 -9.33 2.26
N ASP A 493 -4.33 -8.26 3.04
CA ASP A 493 -3.25 -7.49 3.69
C ASP A 493 -2.38 -8.36 4.63
N ALA A 494 -3.01 -9.23 5.42
CA ALA A 494 -2.30 -10.14 6.31
C ALA A 494 -1.43 -11.14 5.53
N CYS A 495 -1.96 -11.70 4.44
CA CYS A 495 -1.20 -12.62 3.57
C CYS A 495 -0.05 -11.91 2.83
N LEU A 496 -0.28 -10.72 2.26
CA LEU A 496 0.78 -9.92 1.64
C LEU A 496 1.86 -9.50 2.62
N SER A 497 1.50 -9.28 3.90
CA SER A 497 2.48 -9.01 4.96
C SER A 497 3.40 -10.20 5.24
N VAL A 498 2.89 -11.44 5.15
CA VAL A 498 3.72 -12.65 5.24
C VAL A 498 4.67 -12.74 4.06
N VAL A 499 4.18 -12.55 2.82
CA VAL A 499 5.02 -12.55 1.62
C VAL A 499 6.11 -11.47 1.68
N ALA A 500 5.74 -10.24 2.08
CA ALA A 500 6.69 -9.15 2.25
C ALA A 500 7.74 -9.46 3.32
N GLN A 501 7.38 -10.14 4.41
CA GLN A 501 8.35 -10.56 5.41
C GLN A 501 9.32 -11.61 4.88
N THR A 502 8.86 -12.56 4.08
CA THR A 502 9.74 -13.51 3.38
C THR A 502 10.69 -12.80 2.43
N PHE A 503 10.21 -11.79 1.68
CA PHE A 503 11.04 -10.94 0.82
C PHE A 503 12.09 -10.15 1.61
N MET A 504 11.75 -9.68 2.81
CA MET A 504 12.73 -9.02 3.68
C MET A 504 13.79 -10.01 4.19
N ASP A 505 13.39 -11.22 4.57
CA ASP A 505 14.29 -12.25 5.07
C ASP A 505 15.26 -12.74 3.98
N SER A 506 14.86 -12.74 2.70
CA SER A 506 15.75 -13.06 1.57
C SER A 506 16.81 -11.99 1.31
N CYS A 507 16.59 -10.75 1.74
CA CYS A 507 17.53 -9.64 1.60
C CYS A 507 18.55 -9.56 2.75
N SER A 508 18.46 -10.43 3.76
CA SER A 508 19.33 -10.41 4.93
C SER A 508 20.61 -11.24 4.73
N THR A 509 21.74 -10.73 5.17
CA THR A 509 23.02 -11.48 5.24
C THR A 509 23.11 -12.39 6.48
N SER A 510 22.22 -12.23 7.47
CA SER A 510 22.24 -13.04 8.68
C SER A 510 21.84 -14.50 8.44
N GLU A 511 22.49 -15.45 9.11
CA GLU A 511 22.07 -16.86 9.11
C GLU A 511 20.61 -17.02 9.53
N HIS A 512 19.92 -17.95 8.87
CA HIS A 512 18.52 -18.25 9.15
C HIS A 512 18.42 -19.29 10.27
N ARG A 513 18.51 -18.85 11.52
CA ARG A 513 18.40 -19.73 12.69
C ARG A 513 16.93 -20.00 13.03
N LEU A 514 16.53 -21.25 12.89
CA LEU A 514 15.18 -21.72 13.20
C LEU A 514 15.15 -22.44 14.55
N GLY A 515 14.17 -22.09 15.38
CA GLY A 515 13.89 -22.70 16.66
C GLY A 515 12.39 -22.86 16.87
N LYS A 516 12.01 -23.40 18.02
CA LYS A 516 10.58 -23.60 18.36
C LYS A 516 9.81 -22.29 18.49
N ASP A 517 10.50 -21.21 18.86
CA ASP A 517 9.92 -19.87 19.03
C ASP A 517 10.05 -19.00 17.76
N SER A 518 10.48 -19.59 16.64
CA SER A 518 10.53 -18.87 15.37
C SER A 518 9.11 -18.52 14.89
N PRO A 519 8.87 -17.29 14.44
CA PRO A 519 7.58 -16.89 13.87
C PRO A 519 7.13 -17.83 12.74
N SER A 520 5.84 -18.12 12.65
CA SER A 520 5.30 -19.08 11.68
C SER A 520 5.59 -18.73 10.23
N ASN A 521 5.60 -17.45 9.86
CA ASN A 521 6.00 -17.04 8.51
C ASN A 521 7.45 -17.44 8.17
N LYS A 522 8.36 -17.42 9.15
CA LYS A 522 9.75 -17.87 8.96
C LYS A 522 9.84 -19.38 8.81
N LEU A 523 9.04 -20.12 9.57
CA LEU A 523 8.95 -21.57 9.46
C LEU A 523 8.37 -22.00 8.10
N LEU A 524 7.35 -21.29 7.61
CA LEU A 524 6.67 -21.60 6.35
C LEU A 524 7.57 -21.49 5.12
N TYR A 525 8.48 -20.50 5.09
CA TYR A 525 9.38 -20.25 3.96
C TYR A 525 10.85 -20.63 4.23
N ALA A 526 11.10 -21.36 5.31
CA ALA A 526 12.43 -21.74 5.76
C ALA A 526 13.31 -22.38 4.67
N LYS A 527 12.71 -23.20 3.80
CA LYS A 527 13.40 -23.93 2.73
C LYS A 527 13.64 -23.09 1.48
N ASP A 528 12.81 -22.06 1.25
CA ASP A 528 12.86 -21.23 0.06
C ASP A 528 13.81 -20.03 0.25
N ILE A 529 13.91 -19.52 1.48
CA ILE A 529 14.76 -18.36 1.82
C ILE A 529 16.22 -18.51 1.36
N PRO A 530 16.91 -19.66 1.55
CA PRO A 530 18.26 -19.84 1.03
C PRO A 530 18.37 -19.66 -0.50
N SER A 531 17.39 -20.17 -1.25
CA SER A 531 17.33 -19.97 -2.70
C SER A 531 17.12 -18.51 -3.06
N TYR A 532 16.20 -17.82 -2.40
CA TYR A 532 15.98 -16.39 -2.63
C TYR A 532 17.19 -15.53 -2.26
N LYS A 533 17.91 -15.85 -1.18
CA LYS A 533 19.18 -15.19 -0.84
C LYS A 533 20.20 -15.32 -1.97
N SER A 534 20.32 -16.50 -2.56
CA SER A 534 21.21 -16.71 -3.71
C SER A 534 20.81 -15.87 -4.93
N TRP A 535 19.51 -15.60 -5.12
CA TRP A 535 19.02 -14.71 -6.18
C TRP A 535 19.41 -13.26 -5.90
N VAL A 536 19.27 -12.80 -4.66
CA VAL A 536 19.65 -11.44 -4.23
C VAL A 536 21.16 -11.22 -4.39
N GLU A 537 21.98 -12.17 -3.93
CA GLU A 537 23.44 -12.12 -4.07
C GLU A 537 23.85 -12.05 -5.54
N ARG A 538 23.24 -12.90 -6.40
CA ARG A 538 23.48 -12.87 -7.85
C ARG A 538 23.03 -11.54 -8.48
N TYR A 539 21.86 -11.05 -8.11
CA TYR A 539 21.32 -9.78 -8.59
C TYR A 539 22.27 -8.63 -8.33
N TYR A 540 22.79 -8.48 -7.11
CA TYR A 540 23.76 -7.44 -6.79
C TYR A 540 25.10 -7.63 -7.49
N ALA A 541 25.58 -8.87 -7.62
CA ALA A 541 26.81 -9.16 -8.33
C ALA A 541 26.70 -8.85 -9.83
N ASP A 542 25.57 -9.13 -10.45
CA ASP A 542 25.35 -8.89 -11.88
C ASP A 542 25.15 -7.40 -12.17
N ILE A 543 24.47 -6.64 -11.29
CA ILE A 543 24.40 -5.17 -11.39
C ILE A 543 25.79 -4.54 -11.32
N ALA A 544 26.66 -5.03 -10.42
CA ALA A 544 28.02 -4.51 -10.28
C ALA A 544 28.86 -4.72 -11.56
N LYS A 545 28.60 -5.79 -12.31
CA LYS A 545 29.28 -6.08 -13.59
C LYS A 545 28.76 -5.25 -14.78
N LEU A 546 27.58 -4.66 -14.67
CA LEU A 546 27.04 -3.80 -15.73
C LEU A 546 27.93 -2.57 -15.92
N PRO A 547 28.04 -2.04 -17.16
CA PRO A 547 28.74 -0.79 -17.42
C PRO A 547 28.22 0.34 -16.53
N ALA A 548 29.13 1.16 -16.01
CA ALA A 548 28.77 2.36 -15.27
C ALA A 548 27.98 3.32 -16.16
N ILE A 549 26.94 3.94 -15.60
CA ILE A 549 26.14 4.94 -16.30
C ILE A 549 26.82 6.29 -16.13
N SER A 550 27.10 6.99 -17.24
CA SER A 550 27.69 8.32 -17.17
C SER A 550 26.70 9.33 -16.57
N ASP A 551 27.19 10.35 -15.88
CA ASP A 551 26.34 11.43 -15.37
C ASP A 551 25.58 12.14 -16.50
N GLN A 552 26.16 12.21 -17.71
CA GLN A 552 25.50 12.78 -18.87
C GLN A 552 24.29 11.95 -19.30
N ASP A 553 24.44 10.62 -19.41
CA ASP A 553 23.34 9.73 -19.81
C ASP A 553 22.25 9.69 -18.75
N MET A 554 22.63 9.65 -17.47
CA MET A 554 21.68 9.70 -16.37
C MET A 554 20.90 11.02 -16.35
N ASN A 555 21.58 12.16 -16.54
CA ASN A 555 20.93 13.46 -16.62
C ASN A 555 19.99 13.56 -17.82
N ALA A 556 20.35 13.01 -18.98
CA ALA A 556 19.46 12.96 -20.14
C ALA A 556 18.19 12.13 -19.86
N TYR A 557 18.33 10.99 -19.19
CA TYR A 557 17.19 10.18 -18.75
C TYR A 557 16.31 10.94 -17.74
N LEU A 558 16.91 11.58 -16.74
CA LEU A 558 16.19 12.35 -15.71
C LEU A 558 15.48 13.59 -16.30
N ALA A 559 16.08 14.26 -17.28
CA ALA A 559 15.47 15.36 -18.02
C ALA A 559 14.20 14.90 -18.74
N GLU A 560 14.26 13.74 -19.40
CA GLU A 560 13.11 13.16 -20.08
C GLU A 560 12.00 12.75 -19.11
N GLN A 561 12.35 12.13 -17.97
CA GLN A 561 11.37 11.83 -16.92
C GLN A 561 10.71 13.10 -16.35
N SER A 562 11.49 14.15 -16.15
CA SER A 562 11.00 15.46 -15.71
C SER A 562 10.03 16.07 -16.72
N ARG A 563 10.35 15.97 -18.03
CA ARG A 563 9.51 16.47 -19.12
C ARG A 563 8.18 15.70 -19.23
N LEU A 564 8.23 14.37 -19.11
CA LEU A 564 7.04 13.51 -19.20
C LEU A 564 6.01 13.81 -18.09
N HIS A 565 6.48 14.21 -16.91
CA HIS A 565 5.65 14.39 -15.72
C HIS A 565 5.56 15.84 -15.22
N ALA A 566 5.92 16.82 -16.07
CA ALA A 566 6.01 18.23 -15.70
C ALA A 566 4.68 18.86 -15.24
N VAL A 567 3.55 18.29 -15.67
CA VAL A 567 2.19 18.81 -15.40
C VAL A 567 1.43 18.01 -14.33
N GLU A 568 2.09 17.02 -13.71
CA GLU A 568 1.45 16.11 -12.76
C GLU A 568 1.22 16.74 -11.39
N PHE A 569 2.02 17.74 -11.02
CA PHE A 569 1.93 18.39 -9.71
C PHE A 569 2.07 19.91 -9.82
N ASN A 570 1.36 20.62 -8.96
CA ASN A 570 1.49 22.07 -8.85
C ASN A 570 2.67 22.43 -7.95
N MET A 571 3.75 22.95 -8.55
CA MET A 571 4.95 23.38 -7.85
C MET A 571 4.66 24.48 -6.81
N LEU A 572 3.80 25.46 -7.14
CA LEU A 572 3.51 26.56 -6.22
C LEU A 572 2.73 26.08 -4.99
N SER A 573 1.78 25.17 -5.17
CA SER A 573 1.09 24.53 -4.05
C SER A 573 2.05 23.75 -3.16
N ALA A 574 3.00 23.00 -3.73
CA ALA A 574 4.04 22.32 -2.95
C ALA A 574 4.93 23.31 -2.18
N LEU A 575 5.35 24.40 -2.82
CA LEU A 575 6.16 25.45 -2.18
C LEU A 575 5.41 26.17 -1.07
N ASN A 576 4.10 26.39 -1.23
CA ASN A 576 3.26 26.98 -0.20
C ASN A 576 3.20 26.10 1.06
N GLU A 577 3.05 24.79 0.88
CA GLU A 577 3.11 23.83 1.99
C GLU A 577 4.50 23.82 2.65
N ILE A 578 5.59 23.86 1.87
CA ILE A 578 6.96 23.91 2.41
C ILE A 578 7.21 25.21 3.17
N TYR A 579 6.63 26.33 2.74
CA TYR A 579 6.82 27.63 3.38
C TYR A 579 6.38 27.63 4.85
N SER A 580 5.41 26.80 5.24
CA SER A 580 5.02 26.63 6.66
C SER A 580 6.22 26.26 7.55
N TYR A 581 7.17 25.47 7.04
CA TYR A 581 8.40 25.10 7.74
C TYR A 581 9.42 26.24 7.75
N VAL A 582 9.50 27.03 6.69
CA VAL A 582 10.34 28.26 6.65
C VAL A 582 9.85 29.26 7.68
N SER A 583 8.54 29.50 7.73
CA SER A 583 7.93 30.42 8.71
C SER A 583 8.17 29.95 10.13
N LYS A 584 7.98 28.65 10.40
CA LYS A 584 8.14 28.06 11.74
C LYS A 584 9.57 28.08 12.27
N TYR A 585 10.57 27.89 11.41
CA TYR A 585 11.98 27.77 11.77
C TYR A 585 12.84 28.87 11.15
N SER A 586 12.26 30.07 11.02
CA SER A 586 12.86 31.19 10.30
C SER A 586 14.15 31.68 10.96
N GLU A 587 14.16 31.81 12.29
CA GLU A 587 15.33 32.25 13.06
C GLU A 587 16.50 31.27 12.90
N GLU A 588 16.25 29.97 13.08
CA GLU A 588 17.29 28.94 12.94
C GLU A 588 17.81 28.86 11.51
N LEU A 589 16.93 28.99 10.52
CA LEU A 589 17.31 28.97 9.11
C LEU A 589 18.17 30.18 8.73
N ILE A 590 17.78 31.38 9.14
CA ILE A 590 18.56 32.61 8.89
C ILE A 590 19.93 32.47 9.56
N GLY A 591 19.97 32.06 10.83
CA GLY A 591 21.23 31.87 11.56
C GLY A 591 22.15 30.83 10.88
N ALA A 592 21.60 29.71 10.40
CA ALA A 592 22.39 28.71 9.67
C ALA A 592 22.94 29.24 8.33
N LEU A 593 22.14 30.04 7.60
CA LEU A 593 22.57 30.67 6.34
C LEU A 593 23.61 31.77 6.55
N GLU A 594 23.64 32.42 7.71
CA GLU A 594 24.68 33.38 8.08
C GLU A 594 25.99 32.69 8.49
N GLN A 595 25.92 31.49 9.05
CA GLN A 595 27.11 30.72 9.40
C GLN A 595 27.78 30.10 8.17
N ASP A 596 27.00 29.68 7.18
CA ASP A 596 27.52 29.11 5.93
C ASP A 596 28.17 30.17 5.02
N GLU A 597 29.44 29.95 4.65
CA GLU A 597 30.21 30.91 3.86
C GLU A 597 29.67 31.07 2.43
N GLN A 598 29.24 29.99 1.79
CA GLN A 598 28.70 30.04 0.44
C GLN A 598 27.33 30.72 0.42
N ALA A 599 26.51 30.48 1.46
CA ALA A 599 25.22 31.12 1.64
C ALA A 599 25.36 32.63 1.86
N ARG A 600 26.33 33.06 2.67
CA ARG A 600 26.67 34.49 2.84
C ARG A 600 27.11 35.15 1.54
N ARG A 601 28.00 34.52 0.77
CA ARG A 601 28.44 35.04 -0.55
C ARG A 601 27.27 35.27 -1.50
N GLN A 602 26.23 34.45 -1.40
CA GLN A 602 25.02 34.52 -2.22
C GLN A 602 23.87 35.34 -1.60
N ARG A 603 24.08 35.90 -0.40
CA ARG A 603 23.10 36.67 0.38
C ARG A 603 21.79 35.92 0.60
N LEU A 604 21.87 34.62 0.91
CA LEU A 604 20.68 33.76 1.03
C LEU A 604 19.81 34.11 2.24
N ALA A 605 20.41 34.44 3.40
CA ALA A 605 19.68 34.90 4.58
C ALA A 605 18.78 36.11 4.26
N TYR A 606 19.34 37.14 3.62
CA TYR A 606 18.60 38.31 3.18
C TYR A 606 17.46 37.97 2.19
N LYS A 607 17.65 37.02 1.28
CA LYS A 607 16.59 36.57 0.37
C LYS A 607 15.46 35.83 1.10
N VAL A 608 15.77 35.10 2.18
CA VAL A 608 14.77 34.48 3.05
C VAL A 608 13.97 35.55 3.79
N GLU A 609 14.62 36.58 4.32
CA GLU A 609 13.91 37.71 4.93
C GLU A 609 13.00 38.43 3.93
N GLN A 610 13.46 38.65 2.70
CA GLN A 610 12.63 39.19 1.62
C GLN A 610 11.41 38.30 1.32
N LEU A 611 11.61 36.98 1.30
CA LEU A 611 10.51 36.02 1.13
C LEU A 611 9.50 36.12 2.28
N ILE A 612 9.96 36.12 3.53
CA ILE A 612 9.09 36.22 4.71
C ILE A 612 8.30 37.53 4.70
N ASN A 613 8.97 38.65 4.39
CA ASN A 613 8.31 39.94 4.23
C ASN A 613 7.27 39.91 3.10
N ALA A 614 7.59 39.30 1.95
CA ALA A 614 6.65 39.14 0.84
C ALA A 614 5.51 38.15 1.12
N MET A 615 5.65 37.24 2.09
CA MET A 615 4.57 36.35 2.50
C MET A 615 3.70 36.92 3.63
N SER A 616 4.14 38.01 4.28
CA SER A 616 3.45 38.65 5.41
C SER A 616 2.65 39.90 5.03
N ILE A 617 2.85 40.44 3.82
CA ILE A 617 2.01 41.52 3.28
C ILE A 617 0.63 40.89 2.98
N GLU A 618 -0.31 41.12 3.92
CA GLU A 618 -1.69 40.60 4.03
C GLU A 618 -1.88 39.33 4.91
N SER A 619 -1.45 39.39 6.17
CA SER A 619 -2.20 38.77 7.29
C SER A 619 -3.25 39.73 7.83
#